data_AF-A0A7I9ZS93-F1
#
_entry.id   AF-A0A7I9ZS93-F1
#
_cell.length_a   1.000
_cell.length_b   1.000
_cell.length_c   1.000
_cell.angle_alpha   90.00
_cell.angle_beta   90.00
_cell.angle_gamma   90.00
#
_symmetry.space_group_name_H-M   'P 1'
#
loop_
_entity.id
_entity.type
_entity.pdbx_description
1 polymer ?
#
loop_
_entity_poly.entity_id
_entity_poly.type
_entity_poly.pdbx_seq_one_letter_code
_entity_poly.pdbx_strand_id
1 'polypeptide(L)'
;MVLFIGARAAGVVAGVAADAVFGDPRRAHPVALFGSGAAALERHSYSDSRAAGVVHSAGLLAAVAALGALAERAGGRGALREAACVAAATFVALGGTTLCRTGDQMAGLLQADDIEGARRLLPSLCGRDPAVLDPPGLARAALESIAENTSDAQVSPLVWAAVGGTPAVLVYRAANTLDAMIGNRSPRYARFGWAAARFDDLVNLAGARLTGVLVAVCAPVVGGSPVAAVRAWRRDARKHPSPNAGVAEATFAGALGVRLGGPTQYAHELEIRPTLGDGAAPEAADLVRAVRLSRAVQVAAAVAAVSVASRSGRRVSPLP
;
A
#
# COMPACT_ATOMS: atom_id res chain seq x y z
N MET A 1 -1.95 -36.12 -1.07
CA MET A 1 -0.99 -35.20 -1.71
C MET A 1 -0.66 -34.11 -0.70
N VAL A 2 0.42 -34.26 0.08
CA VAL A 2 0.82 -33.27 1.08
C VAL A 2 1.34 -32.05 0.33
N LEU A 3 0.67 -30.91 0.45
CA LEU A 3 1.11 -29.65 -0.15
C LEU A 3 2.37 -29.20 0.61
N PHE A 4 3.56 -29.51 0.08
CA PHE A 4 4.80 -29.00 0.66
C PHE A 4 4.88 -27.50 0.40
N ILE A 5 4.61 -26.70 1.45
CA ILE A 5 4.77 -25.25 1.42
C ILE A 5 6.27 -24.94 1.45
N GLY A 6 6.79 -24.28 0.41
CA GLY A 6 8.18 -23.83 0.38
C GLY A 6 8.47 -22.80 1.48
N ALA A 7 9.74 -22.70 1.92
CA ALA A 7 10.16 -21.78 2.99
C ALA A 7 9.64 -20.35 2.83
N ARG A 8 9.75 -19.80 1.62
CA ARG A 8 9.21 -18.48 1.27
C ARG A 8 7.70 -18.38 1.47
N ALA A 9 6.93 -19.37 1.02
CA ALA A 9 5.48 -19.38 1.17
C ALA A 9 5.07 -19.46 2.65
N ALA A 10 5.78 -20.25 3.46
CA ALA A 10 5.60 -20.29 4.91
C ALA A 10 5.92 -18.93 5.55
N GLY A 11 6.98 -18.27 5.10
CA GLY A 11 7.33 -16.91 5.54
C GLY A 11 6.25 -15.89 5.20
N VAL A 12 5.71 -15.90 3.98
CA VAL A 12 4.59 -15.02 3.59
C VAL A 12 3.37 -15.24 4.48
N VAL A 13 2.99 -16.50 4.72
CA VAL A 13 1.87 -16.83 5.63
C VAL A 13 2.12 -16.29 7.03
N ALA A 14 3.31 -16.54 7.59
CA ALA A 14 3.65 -16.07 8.93
C ALA A 14 3.67 -14.53 9.02
N GLY A 15 4.17 -13.83 8.00
CA GLY A 15 4.14 -12.37 7.93
C GLY A 15 2.72 -11.79 7.86
N VAL A 16 1.85 -12.38 7.04
CA VAL A 16 0.43 -12.00 6.97
C VAL A 16 -0.29 -12.27 8.30
N ALA A 17 -0.02 -13.42 8.92
CA ALA A 17 -0.59 -13.76 10.22
C ALA A 17 -0.11 -12.78 11.31
N ALA A 18 1.17 -12.39 11.29
CA ALA A 18 1.70 -11.39 12.20
C ALA A 18 1.01 -10.02 12.03
N ASP A 19 0.81 -9.56 10.78
CA ASP A 19 0.04 -8.32 10.53
C ASP A 19 -1.39 -8.43 11.06
N ALA A 20 -2.09 -9.54 10.79
CA ALA A 20 -3.46 -9.74 11.26
C ALA A 20 -3.59 -9.70 12.79
N VAL A 21 -2.60 -10.24 13.51
CA VAL A 21 -2.59 -10.28 14.99
C VAL A 21 -2.16 -8.93 15.58
N PHE A 22 -1.02 -8.41 15.14
CA PHE A 22 -0.37 -7.28 15.78
C PHE A 22 -0.74 -5.93 15.14
N GLY A 23 -0.95 -5.90 13.82
CA GLY A 23 -0.94 -4.67 13.03
C GLY A 23 0.41 -3.94 13.11
N ASP A 24 0.43 -2.67 12.75
CA ASP A 24 1.67 -1.88 12.76
C ASP A 24 2.17 -1.62 14.19
N PRO A 25 3.49 -1.78 14.44
CA PRO A 25 4.14 -1.30 15.65
C PRO A 25 3.85 0.19 15.94
N ARG A 26 3.27 0.48 17.10
CA ARG A 26 2.99 1.87 17.54
C ARG A 26 4.25 2.70 17.84
N ARG A 27 5.38 2.04 18.12
CA ARG A 27 6.66 2.68 18.48
C ARG A 27 7.81 1.97 17.78
N ALA A 28 8.85 2.74 17.44
CA ALA A 28 10.06 2.23 16.79
C ALA A 28 9.79 1.37 15.54
N HIS A 29 8.78 1.77 14.74
CA HIS A 29 8.44 1.06 13.51
C HIS A 29 9.66 1.04 12.58
N PRO A 30 10.08 -0.12 12.03
CA PRO A 30 11.28 -0.19 11.18
C PRO A 30 11.23 0.74 9.98
N VAL A 31 10.04 0.94 9.39
CA VAL A 31 9.80 1.94 8.34
C VAL A 31 10.08 3.36 8.82
N ALA A 32 9.67 3.72 10.05
CA ALA A 32 9.96 5.04 10.62
C ALA A 32 11.45 5.23 10.92
N LEU A 33 12.16 4.17 11.34
CA LEU A 33 13.62 4.20 11.50
C LEU A 33 14.32 4.42 10.16
N PHE A 34 13.91 3.71 9.11
CA PHE A 34 14.39 3.93 7.75
C PHE A 34 14.13 5.37 7.31
N GLY A 35 12.91 5.88 7.47
CA GLY A 35 12.54 7.25 7.10
C GLY A 35 13.35 8.31 7.87
N SER A 36 13.60 8.10 9.16
CA SER A 36 14.47 8.98 9.95
C SER A 36 15.91 9.00 9.43
N GLY A 37 16.44 7.83 9.06
CA GLY A 37 17.76 7.70 8.44
C GLY A 37 17.83 8.35 7.07
N ALA A 38 16.80 8.17 6.24
CA ALA A 38 16.68 8.81 4.93
C ALA A 38 16.64 10.34 5.07
N ALA A 39 15.82 10.89 5.97
CA ALA A 39 15.77 12.32 6.24
C ALA A 39 17.10 12.86 6.79
N ALA A 40 17.81 12.07 7.60
CA ALA A 40 19.14 12.45 8.09
C ALA A 40 20.19 12.52 6.97
N LEU A 41 20.15 11.57 6.04
CA LEU A 41 20.99 11.58 4.86
C LEU A 41 20.62 12.73 3.92
N GLU A 42 19.32 13.03 3.77
CA GLU A 42 18.81 14.13 2.94
C GLU A 42 19.50 15.46 3.30
N ARG A 43 19.74 15.74 4.58
CA ARG A 43 20.43 16.97 5.02
C ARG A 43 21.79 17.21 4.35
N HIS A 44 22.44 16.15 3.89
CA HIS A 44 23.76 16.21 3.25
C HIS A 44 23.69 15.94 1.75
N SER A 45 22.75 15.09 1.30
CA SER A 45 22.61 14.75 -0.12
C SER A 45 21.70 15.69 -0.89
N TYR A 46 20.92 16.55 -0.22
CA TYR A 46 19.95 17.40 -0.89
C TYR A 46 20.64 18.45 -1.78
N SER A 47 20.14 18.53 -3.01
CA SER A 47 20.26 19.69 -3.88
C SER A 47 19.00 19.74 -4.75
N ASP A 48 18.64 20.91 -5.26
CA ASP A 48 17.58 21.02 -6.26
C ASP A 48 18.04 20.45 -7.62
N SER A 49 18.23 19.14 -7.68
CA SER A 49 18.65 18.42 -8.88
C SER A 49 18.14 16.99 -8.88
N ARG A 50 17.83 16.48 -10.08
CA ARG A 50 17.44 15.07 -10.26
C ARG A 50 18.59 14.13 -9.94
N ALA A 51 19.83 14.50 -10.27
CA ALA A 51 21.00 13.66 -10.04
C ALA A 51 21.21 13.36 -8.54
N ALA A 52 21.12 14.37 -7.68
CA ALA A 52 21.22 14.17 -6.24
C ALA A 52 20.08 13.31 -5.69
N GLY A 53 18.86 13.51 -6.20
CA GLY A 53 17.70 12.68 -5.88
C GLY A 53 17.87 11.20 -6.26
N VAL A 54 18.43 10.95 -7.44
CA VAL A 54 18.79 9.60 -7.92
C VAL A 54 19.82 8.97 -7.00
N VAL A 55 20.93 9.66 -6.69
CA VAL A 55 21.98 9.14 -5.82
C VAL A 55 21.44 8.82 -4.43
N HIS A 56 20.64 9.73 -3.86
CA HIS A 56 20.01 9.55 -2.55
C HIS A 56 19.10 8.31 -2.52
N SER A 57 18.17 8.23 -3.47
CA SER A 57 17.19 7.14 -3.52
C SER A 57 17.86 5.80 -3.83
N ALA A 58 18.73 5.76 -4.84
CA ALA A 58 19.43 4.53 -5.24
C ALA A 58 20.36 4.02 -4.14
N GLY A 59 21.08 4.92 -3.44
CA GLY A 59 21.95 4.54 -2.33
C GLY A 59 21.18 3.88 -1.19
N LEU A 60 20.05 4.47 -0.78
CA LEU A 60 19.19 3.91 0.27
C LEU A 60 18.56 2.58 -0.14
N LEU A 61 18.02 2.49 -1.37
CA LEU A 61 17.43 1.26 -1.89
C LEU A 61 18.46 0.14 -2.04
N ALA A 62 19.68 0.45 -2.51
CA ALA A 62 20.78 -0.51 -2.61
C ALA A 62 21.23 -0.99 -1.23
N ALA A 63 21.30 -0.09 -0.23
CA ALA A 63 21.62 -0.47 1.15
C ALA A 63 20.57 -1.43 1.72
N VAL A 64 19.28 -1.14 1.55
CA VAL A 64 18.18 -2.02 1.99
C VAL A 64 18.22 -3.38 1.27
N ALA A 65 18.46 -3.38 -0.05
CA ALA A 65 18.61 -4.60 -0.83
C ALA A 65 19.78 -5.47 -0.32
N ALA A 66 20.94 -4.84 -0.06
CA ALA A 66 22.12 -5.50 0.45
C ALA A 66 21.88 -6.08 1.85
N LEU A 67 21.25 -5.33 2.75
CA LEU A 67 20.88 -5.81 4.09
C LEU A 67 19.93 -7.01 4.02
N GLY A 68 18.88 -6.94 3.19
CA GLY A 68 17.97 -8.06 2.97
C GLY A 68 18.68 -9.30 2.43
N ALA A 69 19.58 -9.12 1.45
CA ALA A 69 20.34 -10.22 0.86
C ALA A 69 21.38 -10.82 1.83
N LEU A 70 21.99 -9.98 2.68
CA LEU A 70 22.92 -10.44 3.72
C LEU A 70 22.19 -11.19 4.83
N ALA A 71 21.01 -10.74 5.25
CA ALA A 71 20.17 -11.44 6.23
C ALA A 71 19.85 -12.88 5.76
N GLU A 72 19.53 -13.04 4.47
CA GLU A 72 19.31 -14.36 3.87
C GLU A 72 20.59 -15.19 3.66
N ARG A 73 21.79 -14.60 3.77
CA ARG A 73 23.08 -15.27 3.53
C ARG A 73 23.87 -15.61 4.79
N ALA A 74 23.86 -14.74 5.82
CA ALA A 74 24.82 -14.72 6.94
C ALA A 74 24.72 -15.86 7.99
N GLY A 75 24.42 -17.10 7.60
CA GLY A 75 24.08 -18.16 8.57
C GLY A 75 23.54 -19.46 7.97
N GLY A 76 24.05 -19.83 6.79
CA GLY A 76 23.82 -21.16 6.20
C GLY A 76 22.52 -21.35 5.41
N ARG A 77 22.41 -22.47 4.69
CA ARG A 77 21.24 -22.82 3.87
C ARG A 77 20.19 -23.52 4.73
N GLY A 78 19.25 -22.78 5.32
CA GLY A 78 18.17 -23.34 6.15
C GLY A 78 16.79 -22.80 5.80
N ALA A 79 15.84 -23.68 5.49
CA ALA A 79 14.46 -23.35 5.13
C ALA A 79 13.73 -22.53 6.23
N LEU A 80 13.96 -22.86 7.51
CA LEU A 80 13.36 -22.13 8.62
C LEU A 80 13.80 -20.67 8.68
N ARG A 81 15.08 -20.41 8.40
CA ARG A 81 15.61 -19.04 8.43
C ARG A 81 15.10 -18.21 7.26
N GLU A 82 15.07 -18.77 6.05
CA GLU A 82 14.46 -18.11 4.89
C GLU A 82 13.00 -17.74 5.22
N ALA A 83 12.24 -18.68 5.78
CA ALA A 83 10.87 -18.41 6.21
C ALA A 83 10.80 -17.27 7.26
N ALA A 84 11.68 -17.28 8.26
CA ALA A 84 11.72 -16.24 9.29
C ALA A 84 12.09 -14.86 8.74
N CYS A 85 13.07 -14.77 7.85
CA CYS A 85 13.46 -13.51 7.20
C CYS A 85 12.32 -12.96 6.33
N VAL A 86 11.71 -13.82 5.50
CA VAL A 86 10.57 -13.42 4.66
C VAL A 86 9.38 -13.01 5.54
N ALA A 87 9.10 -13.72 6.63
CA ALA A 87 8.03 -13.37 7.56
C ALA A 87 8.25 -11.99 8.19
N ALA A 88 9.44 -11.74 8.73
CA ALA A 88 9.77 -10.46 9.35
C ALA A 88 9.70 -9.31 8.33
N ALA A 89 10.27 -9.49 7.14
CA ALA A 89 10.26 -8.47 6.10
C ALA A 89 8.85 -8.23 5.53
N THR A 90 8.05 -9.29 5.37
CA THR A 90 6.65 -9.17 4.96
C THR A 90 5.85 -8.42 6.02
N PHE A 91 5.95 -8.82 7.30
CA PHE A 91 5.28 -8.13 8.40
C PHE A 91 5.62 -6.64 8.46
N VAL A 92 6.91 -6.27 8.33
CA VAL A 92 7.37 -4.87 8.31
C VAL A 92 6.84 -4.08 7.12
N ALA A 93 6.55 -4.74 6.00
CA ALA A 93 6.10 -4.09 4.78
C ALA A 93 4.58 -4.00 4.65
N LEU A 94 3.84 -4.83 5.37
CA LEU A 94 2.38 -4.81 5.42
C LEU A 94 1.88 -3.72 6.36
N GLY A 95 0.69 -3.21 6.07
CA GLY A 95 -0.08 -2.31 6.95
C GLY A 95 -1.59 -2.46 6.78
N GLY A 96 -2.05 -3.55 6.13
CA GLY A 96 -3.45 -3.76 5.77
C GLY A 96 -4.38 -3.87 6.99
N THR A 97 -3.92 -4.45 8.09
CA THR A 97 -4.69 -4.55 9.33
C THR A 97 -4.91 -3.19 9.98
N THR A 98 -3.86 -2.36 10.09
CA THR A 98 -3.98 -0.99 10.62
C THR A 98 -4.90 -0.16 9.72
N LEU A 99 -4.70 -0.22 8.40
CA LEU A 99 -5.54 0.49 7.43
C LEU A 99 -7.03 0.20 7.64
N CYS A 100 -7.40 -1.08 7.76
CA CYS A 100 -8.79 -1.47 7.98
C CYS A 100 -9.32 -1.02 9.34
N ARG A 101 -8.52 -1.11 10.42
CA ARG A 101 -8.91 -0.61 11.75
C ARG A 101 -9.16 0.90 11.74
N THR A 102 -8.30 1.67 11.10
CA THR A 102 -8.46 3.12 10.95
C THR A 102 -9.68 3.45 10.09
N GLY A 103 -9.93 2.70 9.01
CA GLY A 103 -11.13 2.83 8.20
C GLY A 103 -12.42 2.53 8.96
N ASP A 104 -12.43 1.46 9.77
CA ASP A 104 -13.56 1.11 10.64
C ASP A 104 -13.82 2.22 11.68
N GLN A 105 -12.76 2.77 12.28
CA GLN A 105 -12.87 3.89 13.22
C GLN A 105 -13.43 5.15 12.55
N MET A 106 -12.94 5.50 11.35
CA MET A 106 -13.46 6.63 10.58
C MET A 106 -14.93 6.45 10.24
N ALA A 107 -15.34 5.24 9.81
CA ALA A 107 -16.73 4.95 9.51
C ALA A 107 -17.62 5.10 10.76
N GLY A 108 -17.17 4.60 11.92
CA GLY A 108 -17.88 4.74 13.18
C GLY A 108 -18.04 6.20 13.62
N LEU A 109 -16.99 7.03 13.47
CA LEU A 109 -17.04 8.45 13.79
C LEU A 109 -18.05 9.20 12.91
N LEU A 110 -18.03 8.94 11.60
CA LEU A 110 -18.97 9.56 10.66
C LEU A 110 -20.42 9.09 10.87
N GLN A 111 -20.62 7.81 11.22
CA GLN A 111 -21.95 7.28 11.56
C GLN A 111 -22.52 7.89 12.84
N ALA A 112 -21.65 8.25 13.78
CA ALA A 112 -22.02 8.91 15.03
C ALA A 112 -22.11 10.45 14.91
N ASP A 113 -21.91 11.01 13.72
CA ASP A 113 -21.82 12.45 13.46
C ASP A 113 -20.72 13.18 14.27
N ASP A 114 -19.68 12.44 14.72
CA ASP A 114 -18.49 13.01 15.38
C ASP A 114 -17.48 13.50 14.33
N ILE A 115 -17.81 14.63 13.70
CA ILE A 115 -17.00 15.23 12.64
C ILE A 115 -15.64 15.69 13.16
N GLU A 116 -15.57 16.19 14.39
CA GLU A 116 -14.31 16.62 15.00
C GLU A 116 -13.39 15.41 15.29
N GLY A 117 -13.95 14.29 15.74
CA GLY A 117 -13.24 13.02 15.83
C GLY A 117 -12.71 12.56 14.48
N ALA A 118 -13.55 12.60 13.43
CA ALA A 118 -13.15 12.25 12.07
C ALA A 118 -12.01 13.14 11.55
N ARG A 119 -12.07 14.45 11.79
CA ARG A 119 -11.01 15.40 11.44
C ARG A 119 -9.68 15.11 12.13
N ARG A 120 -9.72 14.75 13.42
CA ARG A 120 -8.51 14.34 14.16
C ARG A 120 -7.90 13.04 13.62
N LEU A 121 -8.73 12.15 13.08
CA LEU A 121 -8.28 10.85 12.58
C LEU A 121 -7.73 10.92 11.14
N LEU A 122 -8.30 11.75 10.27
CA LEU A 122 -7.98 11.77 8.84
C LEU A 122 -6.48 11.90 8.51
N PRO A 123 -5.65 12.67 9.23
CA PRO A 123 -4.21 12.77 8.97
C PRO A 123 -3.46 11.44 9.07
N SER A 124 -4.02 10.44 9.76
CA SER A 124 -3.45 9.08 9.82
C SER A 124 -3.68 8.27 8.53
N LEU A 125 -4.58 8.72 7.66
CA LEU A 125 -4.91 8.08 6.37
C LEU A 125 -4.34 8.84 5.18
N CYS A 126 -4.36 10.18 5.20
CA CYS A 126 -3.91 10.98 4.06
C CYS A 126 -3.45 12.38 4.50
N GLY A 127 -2.67 13.05 3.64
CA GLY A 127 -2.13 14.40 3.89
C GLY A 127 -3.08 15.56 3.56
N ARG A 128 -4.39 15.32 3.43
CA ARG A 128 -5.37 16.38 3.13
C ARG A 128 -5.71 17.17 4.37
N ASP A 129 -6.04 18.44 4.21
CA ASP A 129 -6.44 19.29 5.33
C ASP A 129 -7.85 18.89 5.80
N PRO A 130 -8.01 18.30 7.01
CA PRO A 130 -9.33 17.89 7.48
C PRO A 130 -10.24 19.07 7.83
N ALA A 131 -9.68 20.26 8.12
CA ALA A 131 -10.44 21.41 8.59
C ALA A 131 -11.37 22.00 7.52
N VAL A 132 -11.02 21.81 6.25
CA VAL A 132 -11.76 22.32 5.08
C VAL A 132 -12.69 21.27 4.46
N LEU A 133 -12.74 20.06 5.01
CA LEU A 133 -13.59 18.98 4.52
C LEU A 133 -14.91 18.93 5.27
N ASP A 134 -15.98 18.77 4.49
CA ASP A 134 -17.32 18.42 4.95
C ASP A 134 -17.44 16.90 5.18
N PRO A 135 -18.52 16.39 5.79
CA PRO A 135 -18.64 14.96 6.10
C PRO A 135 -18.50 14.04 4.85
N PRO A 136 -19.13 14.33 3.69
CA PRO A 136 -18.87 13.58 2.47
C PRO A 136 -17.42 13.69 1.97
N GLY A 137 -16.78 14.86 2.13
CA GLY A 137 -15.37 15.07 1.84
C GLY A 137 -14.44 14.22 2.70
N LEU A 138 -14.75 14.06 3.99
CA LEU A 138 -14.04 13.17 4.92
C LEU A 138 -14.21 11.70 4.52
N ALA A 139 -15.45 11.27 4.23
CA ALA A 139 -15.74 9.91 3.76
C ALA A 139 -15.01 9.60 2.46
N ARG A 140 -15.03 10.52 1.49
CA ARG A 140 -14.33 10.40 0.22
C ARG A 140 -12.82 10.31 0.40
N ALA A 141 -12.23 11.19 1.19
CA ALA A 141 -10.79 11.18 1.45
C ALA A 141 -10.33 9.88 2.12
N ALA A 142 -11.10 9.38 3.10
CA ALA A 142 -10.83 8.11 3.73
C ALA A 142 -10.98 6.93 2.76
N LEU A 143 -12.01 6.92 1.92
CA LEU A 143 -12.25 5.85 0.95
C LEU A 143 -11.15 5.80 -0.13
N GLU A 144 -10.73 6.95 -0.66
CA GLU A 144 -9.62 7.06 -1.61
C GLU A 144 -8.32 6.53 -0.98
N SER A 145 -8.03 6.93 0.27
CA SER A 145 -6.86 6.40 1.00
C SER A 145 -6.95 4.89 1.24
N ILE A 146 -8.12 4.34 1.59
CA ILE A 146 -8.29 2.89 1.75
C ILE A 146 -8.07 2.17 0.41
N ALA A 147 -8.58 2.72 -0.69
CA ALA A 147 -8.42 2.12 -2.01
C ALA A 147 -6.94 2.07 -2.42
N GLU A 148 -6.25 3.20 -2.35
CA GLU A 148 -4.82 3.33 -2.66
C GLU A 148 -3.97 2.44 -1.75
N ASN A 149 -4.12 2.53 -0.43
CA ASN A 149 -3.32 1.76 0.52
C ASN A 149 -3.67 0.27 0.55
N THR A 150 -4.85 -0.16 0.07
CA THR A 150 -5.09 -1.60 -0.17
C THR A 150 -4.09 -2.14 -1.18
N SER A 151 -3.73 -1.35 -2.19
CA SER A 151 -2.66 -1.70 -3.12
C SER A 151 -1.30 -1.63 -2.43
N ASP A 152 -0.96 -0.48 -1.85
CA ASP A 152 0.42 -0.16 -1.49
C ASP A 152 0.88 -0.75 -0.15
N ALA A 153 -0.05 -0.94 0.79
CA ALA A 153 0.23 -1.50 2.10
C ALA A 153 -0.12 -2.99 2.21
N GLN A 154 -0.71 -3.60 1.18
CA GLN A 154 -0.98 -5.05 1.17
C GLN A 154 -0.60 -5.76 -0.13
N VAL A 155 -1.26 -5.44 -1.24
CA VAL A 155 -1.15 -6.25 -2.45
C VAL A 155 0.26 -6.20 -3.03
N SER A 156 0.83 -5.00 -3.19
CA SER A 156 2.17 -4.81 -3.73
C SER A 156 3.28 -5.43 -2.85
N PRO A 157 3.32 -5.23 -1.51
CA PRO A 157 4.25 -5.96 -0.64
C PRO A 157 4.19 -7.48 -0.83
N LEU A 158 2.98 -8.05 -0.93
CA LEU A 158 2.79 -9.49 -1.11
C LEU A 158 3.29 -9.99 -2.47
N VAL A 159 3.13 -9.21 -3.53
CA VAL A 159 3.71 -9.52 -4.85
C VAL A 159 5.22 -9.61 -4.74
N TRP A 160 5.87 -8.63 -4.13
CA TRP A 160 7.34 -8.59 -4.02
C TRP A 160 7.88 -9.65 -3.06
N ALA A 161 7.17 -9.95 -1.97
CA ALA A 161 7.52 -11.05 -1.07
C ALA A 161 7.47 -12.41 -1.78
N ALA A 162 6.45 -12.66 -2.60
CA ALA A 162 6.31 -13.91 -3.35
C ALA A 162 7.37 -14.07 -4.45
N VAL A 163 7.63 -13.00 -5.21
CA VAL A 163 8.56 -13.02 -6.35
C VAL A 163 10.02 -13.03 -5.90
N GLY A 164 10.39 -12.12 -4.99
CA GLY A 164 11.79 -11.83 -4.67
C GLY A 164 12.19 -12.06 -3.21
N GLY A 165 11.28 -12.50 -2.33
CA GLY A 165 11.59 -12.78 -0.93
C GLY A 165 11.95 -11.53 -0.13
N THR A 166 12.85 -11.69 0.85
CA THR A 166 13.23 -10.65 1.82
C THR A 166 13.78 -9.39 1.14
N PRO A 167 14.74 -9.45 0.20
CA PRO A 167 15.31 -8.24 -0.39
C PRO A 167 14.28 -7.44 -1.17
N ALA A 168 13.43 -8.10 -1.96
CA ALA A 168 12.48 -7.43 -2.82
C ALA A 168 11.37 -6.72 -2.04
N VAL A 169 10.80 -7.37 -1.02
CA VAL A 169 9.74 -6.76 -0.21
C VAL A 169 10.25 -5.57 0.60
N LEU A 170 11.49 -5.64 1.12
CA LEU A 170 12.11 -4.51 1.82
C LEU A 170 12.42 -3.35 0.88
N VAL A 171 12.96 -3.61 -0.31
CA VAL A 171 13.20 -2.57 -1.33
C VAL A 171 11.90 -1.91 -1.74
N TYR A 172 10.83 -2.69 -1.93
CA TYR A 172 9.51 -2.16 -2.21
C TYR A 172 9.02 -1.21 -1.11
N ARG A 173 9.03 -1.65 0.16
CA ARG A 173 8.58 -0.81 1.28
C ARG A 173 9.43 0.43 1.44
N ALA A 174 10.74 0.33 1.22
CA ALA A 174 11.65 1.47 1.22
C ALA A 174 11.33 2.47 0.10
N ALA A 175 11.07 1.99 -1.13
CA ALA A 175 10.67 2.82 -2.26
C ALA A 175 9.37 3.59 -2.00
N ASN A 176 8.33 2.89 -1.51
CA ASN A 176 7.06 3.51 -1.17
C ASN A 176 7.19 4.53 -0.04
N THR A 177 8.10 4.29 0.91
CA THR A 177 8.39 5.26 1.99
C THR A 177 9.14 6.49 1.46
N LEU A 178 10.10 6.31 0.55
CA LEU A 178 10.80 7.42 -0.09
C LEU A 178 9.83 8.28 -0.92
N ASP A 179 8.91 7.67 -1.67
CA ASP A 179 7.90 8.41 -2.41
C ASP A 179 6.99 9.23 -1.48
N ALA A 180 6.50 8.65 -0.39
CA ALA A 180 5.69 9.39 0.59
C ALA A 180 6.45 10.58 1.21
N MET A 181 7.76 10.44 1.42
CA MET A 181 8.59 11.49 2.04
C MET A 181 8.97 12.61 1.06
N ILE A 182 9.51 12.23 -0.10
CA ILE A 182 10.14 13.16 -1.04
C ILE A 182 9.55 13.11 -2.45
N GLY A 183 8.63 12.21 -2.77
CA GLY A 183 8.03 12.08 -4.11
C GLY A 183 6.92 13.08 -4.42
N ASN A 184 6.41 13.79 -3.40
CA ASN A 184 5.39 14.82 -3.58
C ASN A 184 5.88 16.00 -4.44
N ARG A 185 4.94 16.65 -5.15
CA ARG A 185 5.23 17.78 -6.05
C ARG A 185 5.38 19.12 -5.33
N SER A 186 6.05 19.15 -4.19
CA SER A 186 6.36 20.41 -3.51
C SER A 186 7.48 21.17 -4.24
N PRO A 187 7.57 22.50 -4.07
CA PRO A 187 8.67 23.30 -4.62
C PRO A 187 10.06 22.78 -4.24
N ARG A 188 10.20 22.21 -3.03
CA ARG A 188 11.46 21.61 -2.54
C ARG A 188 11.80 20.30 -3.25
N TYR A 189 10.80 19.45 -3.52
CA TYR A 189 11.05 18.09 -3.97
C TYR A 189 10.76 17.83 -5.45
N ALA A 190 10.25 18.80 -6.20
CA ALA A 190 9.89 18.62 -7.62
C ALA A 190 11.01 18.00 -8.49
N ARG A 191 12.29 18.33 -8.22
CA ARG A 191 13.44 17.75 -8.93
C ARG A 191 14.13 16.64 -8.14
N PHE A 192 14.37 16.86 -6.85
CA PHE A 192 15.04 15.88 -5.98
C PHE A 192 14.22 14.59 -5.80
N GLY A 193 12.91 14.71 -5.61
CA GLY A 193 11.97 13.61 -5.43
C GLY A 193 11.67 12.78 -6.66
N TRP A 194 12.02 13.28 -7.85
CA TRP A 194 11.58 12.70 -9.12
C TRP A 194 11.94 11.21 -9.26
N ALA A 195 13.12 10.81 -8.80
CA ALA A 195 13.56 9.43 -8.89
C ALA A 195 12.77 8.49 -7.96
N ALA A 196 12.46 8.95 -6.74
CA ALA A 196 11.65 8.19 -5.79
C ALA A 196 10.25 7.95 -6.34
N ALA A 197 9.58 9.00 -6.83
CA ALA A 197 8.24 8.89 -7.40
C ALA A 197 8.19 7.98 -8.64
N ARG A 198 9.17 8.10 -9.55
CA ARG A 198 9.21 7.25 -10.74
C ARG A 198 9.53 5.79 -10.44
N PHE A 199 10.39 5.54 -9.47
CA PHE A 199 10.71 4.18 -9.07
C PHE A 199 9.51 3.54 -8.34
N ASP A 200 8.83 4.27 -7.45
CA ASP A 200 7.60 3.79 -6.82
C ASP A 200 6.51 3.46 -7.86
N ASP A 201 6.25 4.39 -8.80
CA ASP A 201 5.32 4.19 -9.91
C ASP A 201 5.59 2.88 -10.66
N LEU A 202 6.87 2.58 -10.91
CA LEU A 202 7.30 1.38 -11.61
C LEU A 202 7.07 0.11 -10.79
N VAL A 203 7.50 0.09 -9.52
CA VAL A 203 7.41 -1.12 -8.68
C VAL A 203 5.99 -1.41 -8.22
N ASN A 204 5.11 -0.41 -8.17
CA ASN A 204 3.68 -0.57 -7.90
C ASN A 204 2.87 -0.97 -9.14
N LEU A 205 3.47 -0.99 -10.34
CA LEU A 205 2.74 -1.25 -11.58
C LEU A 205 1.97 -2.59 -11.52
N ALA A 206 2.66 -3.68 -11.19
CA ALA A 206 2.06 -5.01 -11.12
C ALA A 206 1.05 -5.14 -9.97
N GLY A 207 1.41 -4.65 -8.78
CA GLY A 207 0.56 -4.70 -7.59
C GLY A 207 -0.76 -3.95 -7.78
N ALA A 208 -0.72 -2.74 -8.33
CA ALA A 208 -1.94 -1.96 -8.59
C ALA A 208 -2.91 -2.63 -9.58
N ARG A 209 -2.41 -3.31 -10.62
CA ARG A 209 -3.28 -4.05 -11.55
C ARG A 209 -3.85 -5.29 -10.90
N LEU A 210 -3.05 -6.00 -10.10
CA LEU A 210 -3.55 -7.11 -9.31
C LEU A 210 -4.64 -6.63 -8.34
N THR A 211 -4.44 -5.49 -7.67
CA THR A 211 -5.45 -4.85 -6.81
C THR A 211 -6.74 -4.61 -7.59
N GLY A 212 -6.69 -3.99 -8.76
CA GLY A 212 -7.88 -3.79 -9.60
C GLY A 212 -8.60 -5.10 -9.96
N VAL A 213 -7.86 -6.16 -10.30
CA VAL A 213 -8.46 -7.48 -10.57
C VAL A 213 -9.13 -8.05 -9.32
N LEU A 214 -8.43 -8.05 -8.18
CA LEU A 214 -8.93 -8.59 -6.92
C LEU A 214 -10.14 -7.80 -6.43
N VAL A 215 -10.15 -6.47 -6.55
CA VAL A 215 -11.31 -5.64 -6.21
C VAL A 215 -12.51 -6.02 -7.06
N ALA A 216 -12.35 -6.18 -8.38
CA ALA A 216 -13.44 -6.60 -9.25
C ALA A 216 -13.98 -7.99 -8.87
N VAL A 217 -13.09 -8.95 -8.55
CA VAL A 217 -13.46 -10.30 -8.11
C VAL A 217 -14.17 -10.30 -6.75
N CYS A 218 -13.68 -9.49 -5.81
CA CYS A 218 -14.21 -9.43 -4.44
C CYS A 218 -15.42 -8.50 -4.28
N ALA A 219 -15.75 -7.68 -5.28
CA ALA A 219 -16.88 -6.75 -5.23
C ALA A 219 -18.21 -7.36 -4.72
N PRO A 220 -18.60 -8.60 -5.09
CA PRO A 220 -19.86 -9.20 -4.63
C PRO A 220 -19.94 -9.39 -3.10
N VAL A 221 -18.81 -9.51 -2.41
CA VAL A 221 -18.75 -9.68 -0.94
C VAL A 221 -19.37 -8.48 -0.20
N VAL A 222 -19.44 -7.32 -0.86
CA VAL A 222 -20.00 -6.07 -0.30
C VAL A 222 -21.24 -5.59 -1.05
N GLY A 223 -21.92 -6.51 -1.77
CA GLY A 223 -23.05 -6.19 -2.65
C GLY A 223 -22.66 -5.28 -3.83
N GLY A 224 -21.37 -5.23 -4.17
CA GLY A 224 -20.84 -4.44 -5.28
C GLY A 224 -20.91 -5.15 -6.62
N SER A 225 -20.50 -4.45 -7.68
CA SER A 225 -20.56 -4.96 -9.06
C SER A 225 -19.18 -5.14 -9.69
N PRO A 226 -18.76 -6.39 -10.02
CA PRO A 226 -17.53 -6.65 -10.77
C PRO A 226 -17.48 -5.92 -12.12
N VAL A 227 -18.63 -5.86 -12.82
CA VAL A 227 -18.74 -5.24 -14.14
C VAL A 227 -18.56 -3.74 -14.04
N ALA A 228 -19.17 -3.09 -13.05
CA ALA A 228 -19.01 -1.67 -12.82
C ALA A 228 -17.57 -1.33 -12.39
N ALA A 229 -16.95 -2.16 -11.55
CA ALA A 229 -15.55 -2.03 -11.15
C ALA A 229 -14.60 -2.01 -12.36
N VAL A 230 -14.71 -3.00 -13.25
CA VAL A 230 -13.88 -3.07 -14.47
C VAL A 230 -14.19 -1.92 -15.43
N ARG A 231 -15.46 -1.51 -15.56
CA ARG A 231 -15.85 -0.38 -16.40
C ARG A 231 -15.22 0.93 -15.91
N ALA A 232 -15.31 1.21 -14.62
CA ALA A 232 -14.74 2.40 -14.00
C ALA A 232 -13.21 2.41 -14.13
N TRP A 233 -12.53 1.29 -13.86
CA TRP A 233 -11.09 1.16 -14.11
C TRP A 233 -10.75 1.55 -15.57
N ARG A 234 -11.34 0.89 -16.56
CA ARG A 234 -10.99 1.11 -17.98
C ARG A 234 -11.21 2.55 -18.43
N ARG A 235 -12.28 3.18 -17.95
CA ARG A 235 -12.69 4.53 -18.36
C ARG A 235 -11.96 5.63 -17.60
N ASP A 236 -11.72 5.44 -16.29
CA ASP A 236 -11.37 6.55 -15.40
C ASP A 236 -9.93 6.49 -14.88
N ALA A 237 -9.33 5.30 -14.72
CA ALA A 237 -8.03 5.17 -14.05
C ALA A 237 -6.91 6.00 -14.70
N ARG A 238 -6.93 6.15 -16.03
CA ARG A 238 -5.92 6.93 -16.79
C ARG A 238 -6.04 8.44 -16.60
N LYS A 239 -7.16 8.92 -16.06
CA LYS A 239 -7.36 10.33 -15.75
C LYS A 239 -6.55 10.73 -14.52
N HIS A 240 -6.32 9.78 -13.60
CA HIS A 240 -5.61 10.01 -12.35
C HIS A 240 -4.13 10.33 -12.59
N PRO A 241 -3.51 11.29 -11.85
CA PRO A 241 -2.10 11.63 -12.01
C PRO A 241 -1.14 10.46 -11.77
N SER A 242 -1.48 9.58 -10.82
CA SER A 242 -0.75 8.34 -10.57
C SER A 242 -1.37 7.19 -11.36
N PRO A 243 -0.57 6.46 -12.18
CA PRO A 243 -1.05 5.32 -12.97
C PRO A 243 -1.38 4.09 -12.11
N ASN A 244 -1.08 4.12 -10.81
CA ASN A 244 -1.29 3.03 -9.87
C ASN A 244 -2.51 3.32 -8.99
N ALA A 245 -2.51 4.46 -8.29
CA ALA A 245 -3.64 4.88 -7.45
C ALA A 245 -4.93 4.99 -8.27
N GLY A 246 -4.85 5.49 -9.51
CA GLY A 246 -6.00 5.55 -10.42
C GLY A 246 -6.64 4.20 -10.71
N VAL A 247 -5.86 3.12 -10.75
CA VAL A 247 -6.41 1.76 -10.90
C VAL A 247 -7.18 1.36 -9.65
N ALA A 248 -6.57 1.52 -8.47
CA ALA A 248 -7.18 1.12 -7.21
C ALA A 248 -8.46 1.94 -6.93
N GLU A 249 -8.36 3.27 -6.93
CA GLU A 249 -9.48 4.17 -6.65
C GLU A 249 -10.63 4.01 -7.64
N ALA A 250 -10.37 4.00 -8.95
CA ALA A 250 -11.44 3.86 -9.95
C ALA A 250 -12.14 2.50 -9.84
N THR A 251 -11.38 1.44 -9.54
CA THR A 251 -11.97 0.11 -9.38
C THR A 251 -12.84 0.03 -8.12
N PHE A 252 -12.39 0.61 -6.99
CA PHE A 252 -13.19 0.72 -5.77
C PHE A 252 -14.45 1.56 -6.00
N ALA A 253 -14.33 2.72 -6.66
CA ALA A 253 -15.46 3.59 -6.99
C ALA A 253 -16.53 2.83 -7.80
N GLY A 254 -16.11 2.13 -8.85
CA GLY A 254 -17.00 1.30 -9.66
C GLY A 254 -17.59 0.11 -8.91
N ALA A 255 -16.80 -0.57 -8.07
CA ALA A 255 -17.28 -1.71 -7.27
C ALA A 255 -18.37 -1.30 -6.29
N LEU A 256 -18.18 -0.16 -5.62
CA LEU A 256 -19.08 0.34 -4.58
C LEU A 256 -20.26 1.15 -5.15
N GLY A 257 -20.16 1.64 -6.39
CA GLY A 257 -21.18 2.49 -7.00
C GLY A 257 -21.12 3.93 -6.47
N VAL A 258 -19.94 4.43 -6.14
CA VAL A 258 -19.69 5.79 -5.63
C VAL A 258 -18.86 6.60 -6.65
N ARG A 259 -18.72 7.89 -6.37
CA ARG A 259 -17.89 8.82 -7.13
C ARG A 259 -16.79 9.39 -6.26
N LEU A 260 -15.54 9.18 -6.69
CA LEU A 260 -14.33 9.71 -6.08
C LEU A 260 -13.75 10.86 -6.94
N GLY A 261 -12.76 11.56 -6.39
CA GLY A 261 -12.17 12.75 -6.97
C GLY A 261 -13.02 14.01 -6.81
N GLY A 262 -12.79 15.02 -7.65
CA GLY A 262 -13.36 16.35 -7.53
C GLY A 262 -12.48 17.32 -6.74
N PRO A 263 -13.03 18.46 -6.28
CA PRO A 263 -12.27 19.45 -5.53
C PRO A 263 -11.68 18.84 -4.26
N THR A 264 -10.35 18.83 -4.20
CA THR A 264 -9.56 18.27 -3.11
C THR A 264 -8.65 19.38 -2.58
N GLN A 265 -8.86 19.80 -1.34
CA GLN A 265 -8.07 20.87 -0.75
C GLN A 265 -6.99 20.27 0.16
N TYR A 266 -5.73 20.54 -0.20
CA TYR A 266 -4.56 20.31 0.62
C TYR A 266 -4.22 21.59 1.39
N ALA A 267 -3.37 21.48 2.41
CA ALA A 267 -3.00 22.60 3.29
C ALA A 267 -2.49 23.85 2.53
N HIS A 268 -1.96 23.69 1.31
CA HIS A 268 -1.37 24.76 0.52
C HIS A 268 -1.87 24.84 -0.94
N GLU A 269 -2.83 23.99 -1.35
CA GLU A 269 -3.28 23.93 -2.75
C GLU A 269 -4.69 23.33 -2.89
N LEU A 270 -5.52 23.93 -3.75
CA LEU A 270 -6.75 23.31 -4.23
C LEU A 270 -6.45 22.53 -5.50
N GLU A 271 -6.53 21.21 -5.44
CA GLU A 271 -6.36 20.33 -6.59
C GLU A 271 -7.72 19.81 -7.06
N ILE A 272 -8.03 20.00 -8.34
CA ILE A 272 -9.21 19.38 -8.95
C ILE A 272 -8.81 17.98 -9.43
N ARG A 273 -9.07 16.97 -8.59
CA ARG A 273 -8.84 15.57 -8.95
C ARG A 273 -9.87 15.13 -9.99
N PRO A 274 -9.46 14.32 -10.98
CA PRO A 274 -10.40 13.79 -11.97
C PRO A 274 -11.45 12.94 -11.28
N THR A 275 -12.68 13.01 -11.78
CA THR A 275 -13.78 12.17 -11.28
C THR A 275 -13.56 10.71 -11.66
N LEU A 276 -13.66 9.81 -10.68
CA LEU A 276 -13.58 8.36 -10.84
C LEU A 276 -14.89 7.72 -10.39
N GLY A 277 -15.52 6.89 -11.24
CA GLY A 277 -16.84 6.30 -10.97
C GLY A 277 -18.01 7.23 -11.29
N ASP A 278 -19.23 6.67 -11.27
CA ASP A 278 -20.48 7.35 -11.72
C ASP A 278 -21.50 7.57 -10.59
N GLY A 279 -21.14 7.24 -9.35
CA GLY A 279 -22.08 7.22 -8.23
C GLY A 279 -22.34 8.57 -7.55
N ALA A 280 -23.00 8.49 -6.39
CA ALA A 280 -23.07 9.59 -5.45
C ALA A 280 -21.72 9.81 -4.76
N ALA A 281 -21.57 10.95 -4.07
CA ALA A 281 -20.45 11.12 -3.15
C ALA A 281 -20.54 10.03 -2.05
N PRO A 282 -19.41 9.43 -1.64
CA PRO A 282 -19.44 8.34 -0.66
C PRO A 282 -19.89 8.84 0.70
N GLU A 283 -20.62 7.99 1.40
CA GLU A 283 -21.06 8.21 2.78
C GLU A 283 -20.39 7.22 3.74
N ALA A 284 -20.68 7.34 5.03
CA ALA A 284 -20.09 6.47 6.05
C ALA A 284 -20.40 4.97 5.80
N ALA A 285 -21.59 4.65 5.26
CA ALA A 285 -21.95 3.28 4.89
C ALA A 285 -21.07 2.72 3.76
N ASP A 286 -20.69 3.54 2.79
CA ASP A 286 -19.77 3.14 1.73
C ASP A 286 -18.35 2.94 2.25
N LEU A 287 -17.95 3.68 3.28
CA LEU A 287 -16.67 3.47 3.95
C LEU A 287 -16.61 2.10 4.64
N VAL A 288 -17.69 1.69 5.32
CA VAL A 288 -17.80 0.32 5.88
C VAL A 288 -17.66 -0.73 4.77
N ARG A 289 -18.33 -0.53 3.62
CA ARG A 289 -18.22 -1.43 2.47
C ARG A 289 -16.81 -1.43 1.89
N ALA A 290 -16.14 -0.29 1.81
CA ALA A 290 -14.77 -0.17 1.33
C ALA A 290 -13.78 -0.94 2.23
N VAL A 291 -13.91 -0.83 3.55
CA VAL A 291 -13.06 -1.60 4.49
C VAL A 291 -13.30 -3.10 4.34
N ARG A 292 -14.56 -3.56 4.26
CA ARG A 292 -14.89 -4.97 4.05
C ARG A 292 -14.31 -5.50 2.73
N LEU A 293 -14.40 -4.71 1.67
CA LEU A 293 -13.84 -5.03 0.36
C LEU A 293 -12.31 -5.09 0.42
N SER A 294 -11.66 -4.14 1.10
CA SER A 294 -10.21 -4.17 1.36
C SER A 294 -9.83 -5.48 2.05
N ARG A 295 -10.47 -5.86 3.16
CA ARG A 295 -10.21 -7.13 3.86
C ARG A 295 -10.32 -8.35 2.94
N ALA A 296 -11.36 -8.41 2.09
CA ALA A 296 -11.52 -9.50 1.12
C ALA A 296 -10.38 -9.54 0.10
N VAL A 297 -9.96 -8.38 -0.42
CA VAL A 297 -8.82 -8.24 -1.32
C VAL A 297 -7.51 -8.65 -0.64
N GLN A 298 -7.30 -8.28 0.64
CA GLN A 298 -6.11 -8.66 1.39
C GLN A 298 -5.98 -10.18 1.55
N VAL A 299 -7.09 -10.87 1.85
CA VAL A 299 -7.13 -12.34 1.92
C VAL A 299 -6.85 -12.95 0.55
N ALA A 300 -7.50 -12.47 -0.51
CA ALA A 300 -7.30 -12.98 -1.87
C ALA A 300 -5.86 -12.76 -2.36
N ALA A 301 -5.25 -11.62 -2.03
CA ALA A 301 -3.85 -11.31 -2.33
C ALA A 301 -2.89 -12.25 -1.59
N ALA A 302 -3.15 -12.55 -0.31
CA ALA A 302 -2.35 -13.50 0.46
C ALA A 302 -2.40 -14.90 -0.17
N VAL A 303 -3.59 -15.37 -0.57
CA VAL A 303 -3.75 -16.66 -1.26
C VAL A 303 -2.99 -16.68 -2.59
N ALA A 304 -3.08 -15.61 -3.38
CA ALA A 304 -2.35 -15.49 -4.64
C ALA A 304 -0.83 -15.50 -4.43
N ALA A 305 -0.33 -14.74 -3.45
CA ALA A 305 1.09 -14.65 -3.12
C ALA A 305 1.65 -15.99 -2.64
N VAL A 306 0.95 -16.70 -1.75
CA VAL A 306 1.33 -18.04 -1.28
C VAL A 306 1.34 -19.04 -2.43
N SER A 307 0.37 -18.97 -3.33
CA SER A 307 0.32 -19.82 -4.53
C SER A 307 1.52 -19.60 -5.45
N VAL A 308 1.92 -18.33 -5.67
CA VAL A 308 3.11 -17.98 -6.47
C VAL A 308 4.39 -18.44 -5.76
N ALA A 309 4.53 -18.13 -4.46
CA ALA A 309 5.70 -18.49 -3.66
C ALA A 309 5.91 -20.02 -3.55
N SER A 310 4.82 -20.80 -3.55
CA SER A 310 4.87 -22.26 -3.51
C SER A 310 5.37 -22.87 -4.83
N ARG A 311 5.23 -22.14 -5.95
CA ARG A 311 5.71 -22.57 -7.27
C ARG A 311 7.17 -22.16 -7.53
N SER A 312 7.63 -21.08 -6.90
CA SER A 312 8.99 -20.53 -7.07
C SER A 312 9.99 -20.94 -5.97
N GLY A 313 9.51 -21.46 -4.83
CA GLY A 313 10.35 -21.83 -3.68
C GLY A 313 11.20 -23.07 -3.92
N ARG A 314 12.42 -23.08 -3.34
CA ARG A 314 13.23 -24.30 -3.24
C ARG A 314 12.45 -25.32 -2.41
N ARG A 315 12.25 -26.53 -2.95
CA ARG A 315 11.58 -27.61 -2.21
C ARG A 315 12.39 -27.94 -0.97
N VAL A 316 11.73 -28.01 0.18
CA VAL A 316 12.35 -28.50 1.41
C VAL A 316 12.55 -30.00 1.23
N SER A 317 13.79 -30.45 1.04
CA SER A 317 14.09 -31.89 1.13
C SER A 317 13.87 -32.35 2.58
N PRO A 318 13.28 -33.52 2.82
CA PRO A 318 13.34 -34.13 4.14
C PRO A 318 14.81 -34.31 4.50
N LEU A 319 15.18 -33.99 5.74
CA LEU A 319 16.48 -34.38 6.27
C LEU A 319 16.61 -35.91 6.17
N PRO A 320 17.80 -36.45 5.84
CA PRO A 320 18.05 -37.89 5.75
C PRO A 320 17.91 -38.58 7.10
#